data_AF-A0A522NCQ0-F1
#
_entry.id   AF-A0A522NCQ0-F1
#
_cell.length_a   1.000
_cell.length_b   1.000
_cell.length_c   1.000
_cell.angle_alpha   90.00
_cell.angle_beta   90.00
_cell.angle_gamma   90.00
#
_symmetry.space_group_name_H-M   'P 1'
#
loop_
_entity.id
_entity.type
_entity.pdbx_description
1 polymer ?
#
loop_
_entity_poly.entity_id
_entity_poly.type
_entity_poly.pdbx_seq_one_letter_code
_entity_poly.pdbx_strand_id
1 'polypeptide(L)'
;MKRFLALSGLTLAVILPMSALAAIDTGEDGGGTLAPTSTTININLDKVFTGSIPDGMGPWLKATFTSDMGASSGTLTLTSYLSNPDFVQGLNSNRSAIGWAFYLNRTVTGINCTSGTCADNNAFSETGGFNSGPVPGVFNLAFGWSSGNRLQSGSSAVYDLTFSSALNGNSLAVNPNEWLSVAHVQGILGGCSGWIVSGTGTTQGGSPCITPRQTVPEPAAMGIFGLGLLLMGLFVGLRRRYD
;
A
#
# COMPACT_ATOMS: atom_id res chain seq x y z
N MET A 1 -35.24 21.03 37.46
CA MET A 1 -33.96 21.62 37.93
C MET A 1 -32.94 20.50 38.14
N LYS A 2 -31.95 20.35 37.24
CA LYS A 2 -30.73 19.55 37.52
C LYS A 2 -29.62 19.87 36.51
N ARG A 3 -28.77 20.78 36.97
CA ARG A 3 -27.35 21.08 36.74
C ARG A 3 -26.66 20.62 35.45
N PHE A 4 -26.17 21.64 34.74
CA PHE A 4 -25.07 21.70 33.80
C PHE A 4 -23.79 20.98 34.29
N LEU A 5 -23.09 20.34 33.35
CA LEU A 5 -21.66 20.07 33.41
C LEU A 5 -21.08 20.40 32.03
N ALA A 6 -20.54 21.62 31.92
CA ALA A 6 -19.74 22.05 30.78
C ALA A 6 -18.31 21.54 31.00
N LEU A 7 -17.84 20.65 30.13
CA LEU A 7 -16.42 20.29 30.06
C LEU A 7 -15.75 21.24 29.07
N SER A 8 -15.09 22.24 29.62
CA SER A 8 -14.16 23.11 28.91
C SER A 8 -12.76 22.51 28.96
N GLY A 9 -12.05 22.56 27.83
CA GLY A 9 -10.59 22.59 27.80
C GLY A 9 -9.95 21.28 27.36
N LEU A 10 -9.25 21.31 26.23
CA LEU A 10 -7.79 21.49 26.22
C LEU A 10 -7.34 21.61 24.76
N THR A 11 -7.08 22.82 24.29
CA THR A 11 -6.50 23.05 22.97
C THR A 11 -5.00 22.78 23.08
N LEU A 12 -4.55 21.62 22.60
CA LEU A 12 -3.13 21.26 22.55
C LEU A 12 -2.48 22.02 21.39
N ALA A 13 -1.79 23.12 21.69
CA ALA A 13 -0.97 23.83 20.71
C ALA A 13 0.28 22.99 20.40
N VAL A 14 0.32 22.43 19.19
CA VAL A 14 1.51 21.74 18.66
C VAL A 14 2.54 22.80 18.30
N ILE A 15 3.62 22.86 19.09
CA ILE A 15 4.81 23.67 18.79
C ILE A 15 5.60 22.90 17.72
N LEU A 16 5.57 23.39 16.48
CA LEU A 16 6.49 22.92 15.43
C LEU A 16 7.87 23.56 15.66
N PRO A 17 8.98 22.80 15.60
CA PRO A 17 10.31 23.38 15.59
C PRO A 17 10.53 24.15 14.29
N MET A 18 10.52 25.48 14.41
CA MET A 18 10.97 26.42 13.38
C MET A 18 12.46 26.14 13.14
N SER A 19 12.76 25.46 12.03
CA SER A 19 14.13 25.15 11.65
C SER A 19 14.76 26.37 10.97
N ALA A 20 15.79 26.90 11.62
CA ALA A 20 16.89 27.72 11.13
C ALA A 20 16.57 28.86 10.14
N LEU A 21 16.51 30.08 10.70
CA LEU A 21 16.74 31.31 9.95
C LEU A 21 18.22 31.36 9.55
N ALA A 22 18.52 31.16 8.26
CA ALA A 22 19.87 31.34 7.73
C ALA A 22 20.23 32.82 7.75
N ALA A 23 21.44 33.11 8.26
CA ALA A 23 22.01 34.45 8.34
C ALA A 23 22.14 35.07 6.94
N ILE A 24 21.66 36.31 6.79
CA ILE A 24 21.90 37.14 5.62
C ILE A 24 23.30 37.75 5.81
N ASP A 25 24.26 37.20 5.07
CA ASP A 25 25.58 37.79 4.87
C ASP A 25 25.48 38.85 3.77
N THR A 26 25.82 40.10 4.08
CA THR A 26 25.75 41.26 3.17
C THR A 26 27.12 41.66 2.63
N GLY A 27 27.99 40.68 2.35
CA GLY A 27 29.34 40.90 1.79
C GLY A 27 29.44 40.63 0.29
N GLU A 28 29.58 41.71 -0.48
CA GLU A 28 30.29 41.90 -1.77
C GLU A 28 30.49 40.71 -2.76
N ASP A 29 29.84 40.81 -3.93
CA ASP A 29 30.33 40.49 -5.29
C ASP A 29 31.11 39.18 -5.55
N GLY A 30 30.73 38.09 -4.89
CA GLY A 30 30.94 36.73 -5.39
C GLY A 30 29.59 36.14 -5.78
N GLY A 31 29.41 35.66 -7.01
CA GLY A 31 28.20 34.97 -7.49
C GLY A 31 27.92 33.69 -6.70
N GLY A 32 27.46 33.83 -5.46
CA GLY A 32 27.12 32.76 -4.54
C GLY A 32 25.89 32.04 -5.05
N THR A 33 26.10 30.92 -5.72
CA THR A 33 25.03 29.99 -6.04
C THR A 33 24.51 29.46 -4.72
N LEU A 34 23.30 29.85 -4.32
CA LEU A 34 22.66 29.34 -3.11
C LEU A 34 22.65 27.82 -3.18
N ALA A 35 23.15 27.17 -2.13
CA ALA A 35 23.15 25.71 -2.07
C ALA A 35 21.69 25.21 -2.22
N PRO A 36 21.46 24.17 -3.04
CA PRO A 36 20.12 23.63 -3.23
C PRO A 36 19.54 23.18 -1.89
N THR A 37 18.31 23.61 -1.61
CA THR A 37 17.60 23.16 -0.40
C THR A 37 16.91 21.83 -0.70
N SER A 38 17.34 20.78 0.00
CA SER A 38 16.72 19.47 -0.14
C SER A 38 15.41 19.38 0.64
N THR A 39 14.39 18.78 0.01
CA THR A 39 13.06 18.55 0.59
C THR A 39 12.79 17.06 0.61
N THR A 40 12.35 16.54 1.76
CA THR A 40 11.96 15.13 1.92
C THR A 40 10.51 15.01 2.39
N ILE A 41 9.73 14.14 1.75
CA ILE A 41 8.37 13.79 2.15
C ILE A 41 8.31 12.30 2.49
N ASN A 42 7.66 11.99 3.60
CA ASN A 42 7.36 10.62 4.01
C ASN A 42 5.85 10.37 3.90
N ILE A 43 5.49 9.28 3.24
CA ILE A 43 4.11 8.83 3.04
C ILE A 43 4.00 7.45 3.67
N ASN A 44 3.18 7.34 4.71
CA ASN A 44 2.94 6.10 5.43
C ASN A 44 1.55 5.57 5.07
N LEU A 45 1.44 4.30 4.65
CA LEU A 45 0.17 3.64 4.44
C LEU A 45 -0.12 2.78 5.67
N ASP A 46 -0.83 3.37 6.62
CA ASP A 46 -1.20 2.81 7.93
C ASP A 46 -2.73 2.70 8.12
N LYS A 47 -3.51 3.09 7.10
CA LYS A 47 -4.97 3.03 7.11
C LYS A 47 -5.48 2.03 6.08
N VAL A 48 -6.44 1.20 6.49
CA VAL A 48 -7.19 0.33 5.58
C VAL A 48 -8.40 1.09 5.06
N PHE A 49 -8.50 1.21 3.74
CA PHE A 49 -9.68 1.76 3.09
C PHE A 49 -10.81 0.74 3.04
N THR A 50 -10.53 -0.47 2.55
CA THR A 50 -11.48 -1.60 2.48
C THR A 50 -10.74 -2.95 2.41
N GLY A 51 -11.46 -4.05 2.64
CA GLY A 51 -10.92 -5.40 2.64
C GLY A 51 -10.26 -5.78 3.97
N SER A 52 -9.27 -6.66 3.90
CA SER A 52 -8.60 -7.18 5.10
C SER A 52 -7.47 -6.29 5.60
N ILE A 53 -7.32 -6.23 6.92
CA ILE A 53 -6.19 -5.55 7.58
C ILE A 53 -4.93 -6.39 7.34
N PRO A 54 -3.84 -5.82 6.79
CA PRO A 54 -2.56 -6.54 6.66
C PRO A 54 -2.00 -6.98 8.01
N ASP A 55 -1.25 -8.07 8.00
CA ASP A 55 -0.70 -8.68 9.20
C ASP A 55 0.41 -7.80 9.81
N GLY A 56 0.36 -7.62 11.14
CA GLY A 56 1.31 -6.80 11.90
C GLY A 56 0.86 -5.35 12.13
N MET A 57 1.70 -4.58 12.82
CA MET A 57 1.44 -3.17 13.09
C MET A 57 1.85 -2.30 11.90
N GLY A 58 1.00 -1.31 11.57
CA GLY A 58 1.36 -0.29 10.59
C GLY A 58 2.49 0.64 11.05
N PRO A 59 3.07 1.44 10.13
CA PRO A 59 2.73 1.49 8.70
C PRO A 59 3.22 0.27 7.94
N TRP A 60 2.36 -0.31 7.10
CA TRP A 60 2.70 -1.53 6.36
C TRP A 60 3.56 -1.22 5.13
N LEU A 61 3.37 -0.06 4.53
CA LEU A 61 4.18 0.44 3.43
C LEU A 61 4.58 1.90 3.72
N LYS A 62 5.80 2.27 3.29
CA LYS A 62 6.30 3.65 3.39
C LYS A 62 6.98 4.06 2.10
N ALA A 63 6.60 5.22 1.58
CA ALA A 63 7.33 5.90 0.54
C ALA A 63 8.06 7.12 1.09
N THR A 64 9.29 7.32 0.65
CA THR A 64 10.09 8.51 0.94
C THR A 64 10.53 9.13 -0.37
N PHE A 65 10.16 10.38 -0.61
CA PHE A 65 10.59 11.13 -1.78
C PHE A 65 11.49 12.27 -1.35
N THR A 66 12.68 12.35 -1.95
CA THR A 66 13.66 13.40 -1.71
C THR A 66 13.99 14.11 -3.01
N SER A 67 13.99 15.44 -3.00
CA SER A 67 14.33 16.26 -4.16
C SER A 67 14.86 17.62 -3.73
N ASP A 68 15.71 18.22 -4.55
CA ASP A 68 16.22 19.56 -4.31
C ASP A 68 15.34 20.63 -4.98
N MET A 69 15.16 21.78 -4.30
CA MET A 69 14.47 22.91 -4.90
C MET A 69 15.22 23.38 -6.16
N GLY A 70 14.49 23.52 -7.26
CA GLY A 70 15.02 23.89 -8.58
C GLY A 70 15.47 22.70 -9.43
N ALA A 71 15.64 21.51 -8.87
CA ALA A 71 15.97 20.30 -9.64
C ALA A 71 14.76 19.84 -10.48
N SER A 72 15.01 19.15 -11.59
CA SER A 72 13.96 18.47 -12.38
C SER A 72 13.85 16.98 -12.06
N SER A 73 14.53 16.51 -11.02
CA SER A 73 14.52 15.12 -10.60
C SER A 73 14.43 14.97 -9.08
N GLY A 74 14.02 13.78 -8.65
CA GLY A 74 14.03 13.38 -7.25
C GLY A 74 14.02 11.87 -7.11
N THR A 75 14.41 11.38 -5.94
CA THR A 75 14.50 9.95 -5.65
C THR A 75 13.31 9.52 -4.78
N LEU A 76 12.54 8.55 -5.28
CA LEU A 76 11.44 7.88 -4.58
C LEU A 76 11.92 6.51 -4.09
N THR A 77 11.92 6.32 -2.78
CA THR A 77 12.18 5.02 -2.14
C THR A 77 10.88 4.43 -1.63
N LEU A 78 10.54 3.24 -2.11
CA LEU A 78 9.40 2.43 -1.69
C LEU A 78 9.91 1.35 -0.73
N THR A 79 9.35 1.27 0.48
CA THR A 79 9.74 0.30 1.50
C THR A 79 8.53 -0.46 2.01
N SER A 80 8.67 -1.77 2.14
CA SER A 80 7.64 -2.67 2.67
C SER A 80 8.00 -3.14 4.07
N TYR A 81 7.07 -2.93 5.00
CA TYR A 81 7.07 -3.45 6.37
C TYR A 81 5.99 -4.52 6.56
N LEU A 82 5.50 -5.09 5.46
CA LEU A 82 4.53 -6.17 5.49
C LEU A 82 5.06 -7.39 6.26
N SER A 83 4.17 -8.19 6.83
CA SER A 83 4.51 -9.50 7.40
C SER A 83 4.34 -10.59 6.33
N ASN A 84 5.14 -11.64 6.32
CA ASN A 84 4.90 -12.79 5.44
C ASN A 84 3.62 -13.53 5.91
N PRO A 85 2.62 -13.82 5.05
CA PRO A 85 2.69 -13.93 3.59
C PRO A 85 2.19 -12.73 2.79
N ASP A 86 2.02 -11.56 3.41
CA ASP A 86 1.53 -10.37 2.73
C ASP A 86 2.52 -9.83 1.70
N PHE A 87 1.99 -9.37 0.58
CA PHE A 87 2.77 -8.78 -0.50
C PHE A 87 1.96 -7.75 -1.28
N VAL A 88 2.67 -6.90 -2.02
CA VAL A 88 2.11 -6.06 -3.08
C VAL A 88 2.47 -6.68 -4.43
N GLN A 89 1.43 -6.87 -5.24
CA GLN A 89 1.51 -7.31 -6.62
C GLN A 89 0.57 -6.43 -7.42
N GLY A 90 0.88 -6.16 -8.67
CA GLY A 90 -0.04 -5.42 -9.53
C GLY A 90 0.57 -4.97 -10.83
N LEU A 91 -0.29 -4.35 -11.64
CA LEU A 91 -0.17 -3.99 -13.05
C LEU A 91 0.47 -5.03 -13.98
N ASN A 92 0.29 -4.75 -15.26
CA ASN A 92 0.75 -5.41 -16.49
C ASN A 92 0.04 -4.74 -17.68
N SER A 93 -0.97 -3.90 -17.42
CA SER A 93 -1.55 -2.86 -18.28
C SER A 93 -2.27 -1.82 -17.41
N ASN A 94 -2.61 -0.64 -17.94
CA ASN A 94 -3.25 0.46 -17.18
C ASN A 94 -4.67 0.15 -16.68
N ARG A 95 -5.31 -0.91 -17.19
CA ARG A 95 -6.65 -1.36 -16.76
C ARG A 95 -6.62 -2.34 -15.59
N SER A 96 -5.47 -2.97 -15.34
CA SER A 96 -5.29 -3.93 -14.25
C SER A 96 -5.27 -3.23 -12.89
N ALA A 97 -5.55 -3.97 -11.82
CA ALA A 97 -5.41 -3.45 -10.47
C ALA A 97 -3.96 -3.00 -10.21
N ILE A 98 -3.81 -1.81 -9.64
CA ILE A 98 -2.51 -1.28 -9.24
C ILE A 98 -1.87 -2.13 -8.14
N GLY A 99 -0.55 -2.14 -8.09
CA GLY A 99 0.18 -2.59 -6.91
C GLY A 99 0.24 -1.47 -5.88
N TRP A 100 0.98 -0.41 -6.21
CA TRP A 100 1.11 0.79 -5.39
C TRP A 100 1.10 2.04 -6.28
N ALA A 101 0.24 3.01 -5.97
CA ALA A 101 0.13 4.24 -6.73
C ALA A 101 0.14 5.50 -5.85
N PHE A 102 0.40 6.64 -6.50
CA PHE A 102 0.50 7.96 -5.92
C PHE A 102 -0.23 8.97 -6.80
N TYR A 103 -0.66 10.07 -6.18
CA TYR A 103 -1.06 11.26 -6.91
C TYR A 103 0.08 12.27 -6.95
N LEU A 104 0.39 12.73 -8.15
CA LEU A 104 1.33 13.78 -8.43
C LEU A 104 0.59 15.01 -8.94
N ASN A 105 0.97 16.19 -8.44
CA ASN A 105 0.54 17.48 -9.00
C ASN A 105 1.47 17.98 -10.13
N ARG A 106 2.46 17.16 -10.52
CA ARG A 106 3.44 17.45 -11.57
C ARG A 106 3.55 16.28 -12.54
N THR A 107 3.83 16.58 -13.80
CA THR A 107 4.04 15.56 -14.83
C THR A 107 5.43 14.95 -14.72
N VAL A 108 5.47 13.63 -14.56
CA VAL A 108 6.71 12.83 -14.66
C VAL A 108 6.95 12.45 -16.12
N THR A 109 8.17 12.64 -16.57
CA THR A 109 8.66 12.32 -17.92
C THR A 109 9.59 11.12 -17.95
N GLY A 110 10.13 10.72 -16.78
CA GLY A 110 11.00 9.56 -16.65
C GLY A 110 10.84 8.88 -15.31
N ILE A 111 10.83 7.55 -15.32
CA ILE A 111 10.81 6.72 -14.12
C ILE A 111 11.89 5.65 -14.33
N ASN A 112 12.94 5.69 -13.53
CA ASN A 112 14.05 4.74 -13.64
C ASN A 112 14.26 4.03 -12.30
N CYS A 113 14.18 2.69 -12.29
CA CYS A 113 14.53 1.95 -11.09
C CYS A 113 16.06 1.85 -10.97
N THR A 114 16.59 2.24 -9.82
CA THR A 114 18.05 2.27 -9.58
C THR A 114 18.51 1.13 -8.67
N SER A 115 17.65 0.61 -7.80
CA SER A 115 17.98 -0.54 -6.94
C SER A 115 16.75 -1.21 -6.31
N GLY A 116 16.97 -2.42 -5.78
CA GLY A 116 15.98 -3.16 -5.00
C GLY A 116 15.02 -4.02 -5.83
N THR A 117 13.86 -4.33 -5.26
CA THR A 117 12.78 -5.11 -5.88
C THR A 117 12.00 -4.21 -6.84
N CYS A 118 12.57 -3.91 -8.01
CA CYS A 118 11.93 -3.05 -9.01
C CYS A 118 10.61 -3.65 -9.53
N ALA A 119 9.59 -2.80 -9.69
CA ALA A 119 8.35 -3.05 -10.40
C ALA A 119 8.60 -3.54 -11.85
N ASP A 120 8.56 -4.84 -12.04
CA ASP A 120 8.78 -5.54 -13.31
C ASP A 120 7.49 -5.70 -14.14
N ASN A 121 6.35 -5.45 -13.52
CA ASN A 121 5.04 -5.34 -14.16
C ASN A 121 4.67 -3.86 -14.44
N ASN A 122 5.71 -3.09 -14.75
CA ASN A 122 5.75 -1.68 -15.11
C ASN A 122 5.75 -0.67 -13.95
N ALA A 123 6.38 0.47 -14.24
CA ALA A 123 6.24 1.72 -13.51
C ALA A 123 5.82 2.81 -14.51
N PHE A 124 4.66 3.42 -14.29
CA PHE A 124 4.02 4.31 -15.27
C PHE A 124 3.55 5.62 -14.65
N SER A 125 3.50 6.66 -15.48
CA SER A 125 2.80 7.91 -15.19
C SER A 125 1.76 8.19 -16.27
N GLU A 126 0.50 8.41 -15.89
CA GLU A 126 -0.60 8.69 -16.82
C GLU A 126 -1.60 9.69 -16.23
N THR A 127 -1.89 10.77 -16.96
CA THR A 127 -2.80 11.84 -16.52
C THR A 127 -4.22 11.34 -16.23
N GLY A 128 -4.70 10.32 -16.96
CA GLY A 128 -6.01 9.72 -16.77
C GLY A 128 -6.14 8.87 -15.51
N GLY A 129 -5.01 8.56 -14.87
CA GLY A 129 -4.93 7.75 -13.67
C GLY A 129 -5.01 6.25 -13.90
N PHE A 130 -4.79 5.51 -12.83
CA PHE A 130 -4.80 4.04 -12.81
C PHE A 130 -6.00 3.51 -12.01
N ASN A 131 -6.31 2.23 -12.23
CA ASN A 131 -7.37 1.53 -11.50
C ASN A 131 -6.96 1.25 -10.05
N SER A 132 -7.34 2.15 -9.14
CA SER A 132 -7.20 2.03 -7.67
C SER A 132 -8.33 1.23 -7.00
N GLY A 133 -9.08 0.44 -7.80
CA GLY A 133 -10.20 -0.34 -7.33
C GLY A 133 -11.27 0.53 -6.67
N PRO A 134 -11.62 0.28 -5.40
CA PRO A 134 -12.68 1.01 -4.70
C PRO A 134 -12.23 2.36 -4.12
N VAL A 135 -10.92 2.67 -4.11
CA VAL A 135 -10.41 3.93 -3.56
C VAL A 135 -10.67 5.06 -4.56
N PRO A 136 -11.47 6.09 -4.19
CA PRO A 136 -11.85 7.14 -5.12
C PRO A 136 -10.69 8.10 -5.42
N GLY A 137 -10.79 8.74 -6.57
CA GLY A 137 -9.84 9.75 -7.03
C GLY A 137 -8.86 9.23 -8.07
N VAL A 138 -8.05 10.15 -8.59
CA VAL A 138 -7.04 9.86 -9.59
C VAL A 138 -5.70 9.58 -8.90
N PHE A 139 -5.02 8.54 -9.33
CA PHE A 139 -3.63 8.25 -8.99
C PHE A 139 -2.87 8.10 -10.31
N ASN A 140 -1.93 8.99 -10.58
CA ASN A 140 -1.30 9.18 -11.89
C ASN A 140 0.17 8.74 -11.95
N LEU A 141 0.71 8.17 -10.86
CA LEU A 141 1.97 7.43 -10.83
C LEU A 141 1.72 6.06 -10.21
N ALA A 142 2.07 4.96 -10.87
CA ALA A 142 1.85 3.62 -10.35
C ALA A 142 3.02 2.67 -10.60
N PHE A 143 3.16 1.71 -9.68
CA PHE A 143 4.17 0.66 -9.66
C PHE A 143 3.49 -0.70 -9.55
N GLY A 144 3.93 -1.62 -10.40
CA GLY A 144 3.40 -2.98 -10.48
C GLY A 144 4.48 -4.05 -10.42
N TRP A 145 4.26 -5.07 -9.60
CA TRP A 145 5.14 -6.23 -9.47
C TRP A 145 4.47 -7.50 -9.97
N SER A 146 5.24 -8.36 -10.62
CA SER A 146 4.80 -9.69 -11.04
C SER A 146 4.72 -10.66 -9.87
N SER A 147 4.11 -11.84 -10.08
CA SER A 147 4.02 -12.86 -9.03
C SER A 147 5.38 -13.42 -8.59
N GLY A 148 6.39 -13.38 -9.46
CA GLY A 148 7.74 -13.86 -9.15
C GLY A 148 8.66 -12.82 -8.49
N ASN A 149 8.23 -11.57 -8.43
CA ASN A 149 9.05 -10.44 -7.99
C ASN A 149 8.24 -9.46 -7.13
N ARG A 150 7.34 -9.99 -6.30
CA ARG A 150 6.43 -9.20 -5.45
C ARG A 150 7.20 -8.33 -4.46
N LEU A 151 6.66 -7.15 -4.15
CA LEU A 151 7.16 -6.34 -3.05
C LEU A 151 6.61 -6.92 -1.73
N GLN A 152 7.46 -7.58 -0.96
CA GLN A 152 7.08 -8.37 0.22
C GLN A 152 7.78 -7.86 1.48
N SER A 153 7.70 -8.61 2.59
CA SER A 153 8.34 -8.24 3.86
C SER A 153 9.82 -7.87 3.70
N GLY A 154 10.20 -6.68 4.18
CA GLY A 154 11.59 -6.20 4.14
C GLY A 154 12.08 -5.76 2.75
N SER A 155 11.27 -5.88 1.70
CA SER A 155 11.64 -5.41 0.37
C SER A 155 11.68 -3.88 0.30
N SER A 156 12.57 -3.37 -0.55
CA SER A 156 12.60 -1.96 -0.95
C SER A 156 12.84 -1.83 -2.44
N ALA A 157 12.40 -0.73 -3.04
CA ALA A 157 12.69 -0.35 -4.41
C ALA A 157 12.99 1.15 -4.48
N VAL A 158 14.04 1.53 -5.20
CA VAL A 158 14.47 2.93 -5.34
C VAL A 158 14.31 3.35 -6.78
N TYR A 159 13.68 4.49 -6.99
CA TYR A 159 13.41 5.08 -8.29
C TYR A 159 13.92 6.50 -8.36
N ASP A 160 14.53 6.85 -9.48
CA ASP A 160 14.70 8.24 -9.87
C ASP A 160 13.51 8.65 -10.75
N LEU A 161 12.85 9.73 -10.34
CA LEU A 161 11.76 10.35 -11.07
C LEU A 161 12.27 11.63 -11.72
N THR A 162 12.02 11.78 -13.02
CA THR A 162 12.30 13.00 -13.78
C THR A 162 10.99 13.69 -14.11
N PHE A 163 10.93 15.00 -13.88
CA PHE A 163 9.75 15.84 -14.10
C PHE A 163 9.95 16.74 -15.33
N SER A 164 8.84 17.18 -15.92
CA SER A 164 8.86 18.08 -17.09
C SER A 164 9.32 19.52 -16.76
N SER A 165 9.39 19.88 -15.47
CA SER A 165 9.75 21.22 -15.00
C SER A 165 10.48 21.15 -13.66
N ALA A 166 11.17 22.23 -13.31
CA ALA A 166 11.85 22.37 -12.03
C ALA A 166 10.88 22.26 -10.85
N LEU A 167 11.31 21.55 -9.81
CA LEU A 167 10.58 21.31 -8.58
C LEU A 167 10.68 22.53 -7.67
N ASN A 168 9.55 23.11 -7.31
CA ASN A 168 9.45 24.26 -6.41
C ASN A 168 8.73 23.91 -5.10
N GLY A 169 8.64 22.62 -4.78
CA GLY A 169 7.94 22.08 -3.62
C GLY A 169 7.66 20.59 -3.76
N ASN A 170 6.73 20.08 -2.95
CA ASN A 170 6.34 18.68 -2.96
C ASN A 170 5.54 18.32 -4.22
N SER A 171 6.03 17.32 -4.97
CA SER A 171 5.34 16.79 -6.14
C SER A 171 4.31 15.71 -5.81
N LEU A 172 4.47 15.01 -4.69
CA LEU A 172 3.51 14.03 -4.19
C LEU A 172 2.41 14.75 -3.41
N ALA A 173 1.26 14.90 -4.04
CA ALA A 173 0.19 15.74 -3.55
C ALA A 173 -1.04 14.93 -3.16
N VAL A 174 -1.91 15.58 -2.41
CA VAL A 174 -3.23 15.05 -2.09
C VAL A 174 -4.13 15.23 -3.32
N ASN A 175 -4.82 14.18 -3.75
CA ASN A 175 -5.80 14.26 -4.83
C ASN A 175 -7.11 14.95 -4.36
N PRO A 176 -8.07 15.26 -5.24
CA PRO A 176 -9.33 15.91 -4.85
C PRO A 176 -10.19 15.13 -3.83
N ASN A 177 -9.91 13.83 -3.64
CA ASN A 177 -10.57 12.96 -2.67
C ASN A 177 -9.75 12.79 -1.38
N GLU A 178 -8.76 13.67 -1.17
CA GLU A 178 -7.93 13.71 0.02
C GLU A 178 -6.95 12.54 0.20
N TRP A 179 -6.58 11.87 -0.89
CA TRP A 179 -5.61 10.75 -0.87
C TRP A 179 -4.27 11.12 -1.53
N LEU A 180 -3.18 10.73 -0.88
CA LEU A 180 -1.79 10.85 -1.37
C LEU A 180 -1.36 9.59 -2.14
N SER A 181 -1.71 8.43 -1.59
CA SER A 181 -1.22 7.14 -2.07
C SER A 181 -2.20 6.02 -1.71
N VAL A 182 -2.17 4.96 -2.50
CA VAL A 182 -2.99 3.77 -2.36
C VAL A 182 -2.18 2.54 -2.76
N ALA A 183 -2.37 1.42 -2.07
CA ALA A 183 -1.79 0.14 -2.46
C ALA A 183 -2.79 -1.01 -2.24
N HIS A 184 -2.68 -2.03 -3.09
CA HIS A 184 -3.40 -3.29 -2.94
C HIS A 184 -2.47 -4.33 -2.31
N VAL A 185 -2.74 -4.69 -1.07
CA VAL A 185 -2.01 -5.73 -0.34
C VAL A 185 -2.77 -7.05 -0.47
N GLN A 186 -2.07 -8.10 -0.80
CA GLN A 186 -2.58 -9.44 -1.07
C GLN A 186 -1.82 -10.46 -0.21
N GLY A 187 -2.33 -11.69 -0.17
CA GLY A 187 -1.67 -12.76 0.58
C GLY A 187 -1.91 -12.69 2.10
N ILE A 188 -2.77 -11.77 2.54
CA ILE A 188 -3.18 -11.63 3.95
C ILE A 188 -3.71 -12.97 4.45
N LEU A 189 -3.37 -13.36 5.69
CA LEU A 189 -3.72 -14.63 6.32
C LEU A 189 -5.04 -15.21 5.81
N GLY A 190 -5.03 -16.40 5.22
CA GLY A 190 -6.24 -17.00 4.62
C GLY A 190 -6.49 -16.65 3.16
N GLY A 191 -5.52 -16.02 2.49
CA GLY A 191 -5.59 -15.67 1.06
C GLY A 191 -6.40 -14.40 0.80
N CYS A 192 -6.61 -13.57 1.82
CA CYS A 192 -7.32 -12.32 1.74
C CYS A 192 -6.51 -11.21 1.04
N SER A 193 -7.19 -10.09 0.77
CA SER A 193 -6.55 -8.87 0.29
C SER A 193 -7.25 -7.62 0.82
N GLY A 194 -6.54 -6.49 0.81
CA GLY A 194 -7.03 -5.22 1.31
C GLY A 194 -6.43 -4.05 0.56
N TRP A 195 -7.17 -2.95 0.54
CA TRP A 195 -6.72 -1.66 0.01
C TRP A 195 -6.30 -0.78 1.17
N ILE A 196 -5.04 -0.36 1.17
CA ILE A 196 -4.49 0.57 2.16
C ILE A 196 -4.19 1.92 1.51
N VAL A 197 -4.27 2.98 2.29
CA VAL A 197 -4.22 4.36 1.81
C VAL A 197 -3.40 5.26 2.73
N SER A 198 -2.89 6.35 2.17
CA SER A 198 -2.34 7.49 2.90
C SER A 198 -3.11 8.75 2.50
N GLY A 199 -3.45 9.59 3.48
CA GLY A 199 -4.20 10.83 3.28
C GLY A 199 -5.20 11.12 4.40
N THR A 200 -6.02 12.13 4.18
CA THR A 200 -7.07 12.57 5.12
C THR A 200 -8.48 12.20 4.68
N GLY A 201 -8.64 11.58 3.51
CA GLY A 201 -9.94 11.15 3.01
C GLY A 201 -10.67 10.17 3.93
N THR A 202 -11.96 9.98 3.66
CA THR A 202 -12.82 9.12 4.46
C THR A 202 -12.57 7.64 4.13
N THR A 203 -12.07 6.89 5.10
CA THR A 203 -11.93 5.42 4.99
C THR A 203 -13.25 4.71 5.25
N GLN A 204 -13.51 3.57 4.60
CA GLN A 204 -14.61 2.67 4.98
C GLN A 204 -14.21 1.74 6.13
N GLY A 205 -12.90 1.60 6.37
CA GLY A 205 -12.33 0.71 7.37
C GLY A 205 -12.03 -0.67 6.80
N GLY A 206 -11.52 -1.56 7.64
CA GLY A 206 -11.25 -2.94 7.28
C GLY A 206 -11.64 -3.89 8.41
N SER A 207 -11.82 -5.16 8.07
CA SER A 207 -12.00 -6.22 9.05
C SER A 207 -10.80 -7.17 9.01
N PRO A 208 -10.41 -7.81 10.12
CA PRO A 208 -9.43 -8.90 10.04
C PRO A 208 -9.87 -9.95 9.03
N CYS A 209 -8.92 -10.58 8.33
CA CYS A 209 -9.29 -11.69 7.47
C CYS A 209 -9.84 -12.83 8.33
N ILE A 210 -11.04 -13.30 7.98
CA ILE A 210 -11.61 -14.50 8.57
C ILE A 210 -11.32 -15.62 7.58
N THR A 211 -10.33 -16.47 7.88
CA THR A 211 -10.22 -17.75 7.17
C THR A 211 -11.57 -18.44 7.29
N PRO A 212 -12.27 -18.79 6.19
CA PRO A 212 -13.46 -19.61 6.31
C PRO A 212 -13.04 -20.82 7.13
N ARG A 213 -13.77 -21.10 8.22
CA ARG A 213 -13.53 -22.34 8.97
C ARG A 213 -13.57 -23.43 7.93
N GLN A 214 -12.45 -24.13 7.75
CA GLN A 214 -12.42 -25.37 7.01
C GLN A 214 -13.49 -26.21 7.67
N THR A 215 -14.65 -26.33 7.01
CA THR A 215 -15.66 -27.29 7.41
C THR A 215 -15.00 -28.63 7.14
N VAL A 216 -14.30 -29.14 8.15
CA VAL A 216 -13.90 -30.54 8.21
C VAL A 216 -15.17 -31.31 7.83
N PRO A 217 -15.16 -32.12 6.77
CA PRO A 217 -16.33 -32.88 6.39
C PRO A 217 -16.85 -33.59 7.63
N GLU A 218 -18.08 -33.28 8.04
CA GLU A 218 -18.66 -33.96 9.18
C GLU A 218 -18.58 -35.47 8.93
N PRO A 219 -18.29 -36.30 9.95
CA PRO A 219 -18.00 -37.72 9.79
C PRO A 219 -19.14 -38.55 9.16
N ALA A 220 -20.28 -37.95 8.81
CA ALA A 220 -21.32 -38.59 8.02
C ALA A 220 -20.80 -39.17 6.68
N ALA A 221 -19.86 -38.50 6.00
CA ALA A 221 -19.30 -39.02 4.74
C ALA A 221 -18.37 -40.24 4.95
N MET A 222 -17.60 -40.26 6.04
CA MET A 222 -16.79 -41.43 6.43
C MET A 222 -17.67 -42.57 6.99
N GLY A 223 -18.77 -42.23 7.65
CA GLY A 223 -19.77 -43.19 8.13
C GLY A 223 -20.45 -43.96 7.00
N ILE A 224 -20.81 -43.28 5.90
CA ILE A 224 -21.41 -43.94 4.73
C ILE A 224 -20.41 -44.88 4.04
N PHE A 225 -19.13 -44.48 3.96
CA PHE A 225 -18.10 -45.34 3.40
C PHE A 225 -17.87 -46.62 4.25
N GLY A 226 -17.85 -46.46 5.58
CA GLY A 226 -17.79 -47.60 6.51
C GLY A 226 -19.01 -48.52 6.44
N LEU A 227 -20.22 -47.94 6.33
CA LEU A 227 -21.46 -48.71 6.21
C LEU A 227 -21.53 -49.50 4.90
N GLY A 228 -21.06 -48.91 3.79
CA GLY A 228 -20.98 -49.58 2.49
C GLY A 228 -20.09 -50.82 2.50
N LEU A 229 -18.91 -50.74 3.14
CA LEU A 229 -18.00 -51.88 3.28
C LEU A 229 -18.58 -52.98 4.18
N LEU A 230 -19.28 -52.62 5.25
CA LEU A 230 -19.91 -53.58 6.16
C LEU A 230 -21.03 -54.37 5.46
N LEU A 231 -21.86 -53.69 4.67
CA LEU A 231 -22.91 -54.33 3.87
C LEU A 231 -22.33 -55.26 2.81
N MET A 232 -21.29 -54.85 2.08
CA MET A 232 -20.62 -55.74 1.12
C MET A 232 -20.03 -56.98 1.80
N GLY A 233 -19.40 -56.83 2.96
CA GLY A 233 -18.88 -57.96 3.76
C GLY A 233 -19.98 -58.94 4.17
N LEU A 234 -21.15 -58.44 4.57
CA LEU A 234 -22.29 -59.27 4.95
C LEU A 234 -22.83 -60.09 3.77
N PHE A 235 -22.99 -59.48 2.59
CA PHE A 235 -23.47 -60.19 1.39
C PHE A 235 -22.51 -61.27 0.92
N VAL A 236 -21.19 -61.01 0.94
CA VAL A 236 -20.18 -62.01 0.62
C VAL A 236 -20.18 -63.17 1.63
N GLY A 237 -20.36 -62.86 2.92
CA GLY A 237 -20.44 -63.88 3.97
C GLY A 237 -21.68 -64.77 3.87
N LEU A 238 -22.85 -64.19 3.56
CA LEU A 238 -24.10 -64.95 3.39
C LEU A 238 -24.05 -65.88 2.17
N ARG A 239 -23.47 -65.44 1.04
CA ARG A 239 -23.35 -66.28 -0.17
C ARG A 239 -22.59 -67.58 0.09
N ARG A 240 -21.51 -67.53 0.89
CA ARG A 240 -20.70 -68.72 1.22
C ARG A 240 -21.38 -69.74 2.14
N ARG A 241 -22.54 -69.43 2.72
CA ARG A 241 -23.28 -70.37 3.59
C ARG A 241 -24.37 -71.17 2.87
N TYR A 242 -24.76 -70.74 1.67
CA TYR A 242 -25.86 -71.33 0.90
C TYR A 242 -25.41 -72.04 -0.38
N ASP A 243 -24.10 -72.03 -0.66
CA ASP A 243 -23.42 -72.94 -1.59
C ASP A 243 -22.70 -74.04 -0.76
#